data_AF-A0A973QV39-F1
#
_entry.id   AF-A0A973QV39-F1
#
_cell.length_a   1.000
_cell.length_b   1.000
_cell.length_c   1.000
_cell.angle_alpha   90.00
_cell.angle_beta   90.00
_cell.angle_gamma   90.00
#
_symmetry.space_group_name_H-M   'P 1'
#
loop_
_entity.id
_entity.type
_entity.pdbx_description
1 polymer ?
#
loop_
_entity_poly.entity_id
_entity_poly.type
_entity_poly.pdbx_seq_one_letter_code
_entity_poly.pdbx_strand_id
1 'polypeptide(L)'
;MIDINGVEFAVKDQNRHHPRGAVCWHYSRFRLTCDEYDALYARANGCCEICGTPKAETSRKRLVIDHFMGRPASYVRGLVCDPCNSVMSCHDGNKNWGPVTSRWREKAAQYAANSWHSPEYGLRLQEFGGPLDRI
;
A
#
# COMPACT_ATOMS: atom_id res chain seq x y z
N MET A 1 -21.28 13.64 -2.33
CA MET A 1 -20.73 13.40 -0.97
C MET A 1 -19.38 14.07 -0.94
N ILE A 2 -19.19 14.98 0.00
CA ILE A 2 -18.00 15.82 0.14
C ILE A 2 -17.01 15.05 1.04
N ASP A 3 -15.72 15.05 0.71
CA ASP A 3 -14.72 14.44 1.58
C ASP A 3 -14.39 15.31 2.80
N ILE A 4 -13.48 14.82 3.62
CA ILE A 4 -13.01 15.44 4.86
C ILE A 4 -12.30 16.79 4.65
N ASN A 5 -12.02 17.17 3.40
CA ASN A 5 -11.36 18.42 3.02
C ASN A 5 -12.28 19.33 2.19
N GLY A 6 -13.57 19.04 2.06
CA GLY A 6 -14.48 19.89 1.29
C GLY A 6 -14.44 19.65 -0.22
N VAL A 7 -13.75 18.61 -0.70
CA VAL A 7 -13.58 18.32 -2.12
C VAL A 7 -14.71 17.40 -2.60
N GLU A 8 -15.31 17.78 -3.73
CA GLU A 8 -16.32 16.97 -4.41
C GLU A 8 -15.67 15.71 -4.98
N PHE A 9 -15.82 14.56 -4.31
CA PHE A 9 -15.27 13.30 -4.78
C PHE A 9 -16.14 12.75 -5.92
N ALA A 10 -15.52 12.63 -7.10
CA ALA A 10 -16.04 11.85 -8.21
C ALA A 10 -16.39 10.42 -7.72
N VAL A 11 -17.44 9.86 -8.34
CA VAL A 11 -17.99 8.52 -8.09
C VAL A 11 -16.85 7.54 -7.82
N LYS A 12 -16.79 6.98 -6.61
CA LYS A 12 -15.70 6.07 -6.20
C LYS A 12 -15.67 4.86 -7.15
N ASP A 13 -14.71 4.82 -8.07
CA ASP A 13 -14.45 3.65 -8.92
C ASP A 13 -13.81 2.55 -8.07
N GLN A 14 -14.59 1.53 -7.75
CA GLN A 14 -14.21 0.48 -6.80
C GLN A 14 -14.18 -0.92 -7.41
N ASN A 15 -14.62 -1.11 -8.65
CA ASN A 15 -14.86 -2.45 -9.22
C ASN A 15 -14.32 -2.65 -10.64
N ARG A 16 -13.74 -1.63 -11.27
CA ARG A 16 -13.22 -1.69 -12.65
C ARG A 16 -12.23 -2.83 -12.91
N HIS A 17 -11.42 -3.22 -11.92
CA HIS A 17 -10.45 -4.30 -12.06
C HIS A 17 -10.99 -5.69 -11.73
N HIS A 18 -12.25 -5.81 -11.31
CA HIS A 18 -12.86 -7.09 -11.04
C HIS A 18 -13.70 -7.54 -12.26
N PRO A 19 -13.41 -8.70 -12.87
CA PRO A 19 -14.07 -9.13 -14.12
C PRO A 19 -15.59 -9.32 -14.00
N ARG A 20 -16.09 -9.52 -12.77
CA ARG A 20 -17.52 -9.67 -12.47
C ARG A 20 -18.17 -8.42 -11.87
N GLY A 21 -17.47 -7.28 -11.85
CA GLY A 21 -17.98 -6.02 -11.28
C GLY A 21 -18.11 -5.99 -9.75
N ALA A 22 -17.55 -6.97 -9.03
CA ALA A 22 -17.46 -6.94 -7.58
C ALA A 22 -16.42 -5.91 -7.12
N VAL A 23 -16.49 -5.49 -5.85
CA VAL A 23 -15.51 -4.56 -5.27
C VAL A 23 -14.10 -5.16 -5.37
N CYS A 24 -13.18 -4.36 -5.90
CA CYS A 24 -11.78 -4.70 -6.04
C CYS A 24 -11.12 -4.91 -4.68
N TRP A 25 -10.22 -5.89 -4.63
CA TRP A 25 -9.46 -6.21 -3.42
C TRP A 25 -8.70 -4.98 -2.88
N HIS A 26 -8.09 -4.19 -3.76
CA HIS A 26 -7.33 -3.00 -3.37
C HIS A 26 -8.19 -1.94 -2.66
N TYR A 27 -9.46 -1.81 -3.04
CA TYR A 27 -10.40 -0.94 -2.34
C TYR A 27 -10.85 -1.55 -1.00
N SER A 28 -11.23 -2.83 -1.01
CA SER A 28 -11.74 -3.50 0.21
C SER A 28 -10.71 -3.55 1.34
N ARG A 29 -9.42 -3.72 1.02
CA ARG A 29 -8.34 -3.89 2.00
C ARG A 29 -7.55 -2.63 2.29
N PHE A 30 -7.34 -1.76 1.31
CA PHE A 30 -6.45 -0.60 1.43
C PHE A 30 -7.13 0.73 1.15
N ARG A 31 -8.44 0.71 0.86
CA ARG A 31 -9.23 1.91 0.50
C ARG A 31 -8.71 2.65 -0.74
N LEU A 32 -7.95 1.98 -1.61
CA LEU A 32 -7.54 2.51 -2.90
C LEU A 32 -8.66 2.32 -3.93
N THR A 33 -9.14 3.41 -4.51
CA THR A 33 -9.94 3.40 -5.74
C THR A 33 -9.17 2.76 -6.89
N CYS A 34 -9.86 2.40 -7.98
CA CYS A 34 -9.21 1.88 -9.17
C CYS A 34 -8.23 2.89 -9.77
N ASP A 35 -8.57 4.18 -9.79
CA ASP A 35 -7.68 5.24 -10.29
C ASP A 35 -6.44 5.41 -9.41
N GLU A 36 -6.58 5.41 -8.08
CA GLU A 36 -5.42 5.46 -7.18
C GLU A 36 -4.55 4.22 -7.34
N TYR A 37 -5.14 3.04 -7.50
CA TYR A 37 -4.39 1.82 -7.74
C TYR A 37 -3.61 1.86 -9.06
N ASP A 38 -4.23 2.36 -10.14
CA ASP A 38 -3.58 2.49 -11.44
C ASP A 38 -2.45 3.52 -11.40
N ALA A 39 -2.65 4.64 -10.71
CA ALA A 39 -1.61 5.63 -10.49
C ALA A 39 -0.44 5.07 -9.66
N LEU A 40 -0.74 4.27 -8.63
CA LEU A 40 0.27 3.56 -7.85
C LEU A 40 1.06 2.55 -8.71
N TYR A 41 0.36 1.82 -9.58
CA TYR A 41 0.98 0.88 -10.50
C TYR A 41 1.87 1.56 -11.53
N ALA A 42 1.42 2.69 -12.08
CA ALA A 42 2.19 3.53 -12.99
C ALA A 42 3.43 4.10 -12.31
N ARG A 43 3.32 4.59 -11.07
CA ARG A 43 4.44 5.08 -10.26
C ARG A 43 5.53 4.02 -10.08
N ALA A 44 5.12 2.79 -9.78
CA ALA A 44 6.03 1.65 -9.63
C ALA A 44 6.68 1.22 -10.95
N ASN A 45 6.14 1.65 -12.10
CA ASN A 45 6.59 1.31 -13.45
C ASN A 45 6.78 -0.22 -13.65
N GLY A 46 5.88 -1.02 -13.08
CA GLY A 46 5.95 -2.48 -13.16
C GLY A 46 7.11 -3.13 -12.37
N CYS A 47 7.81 -2.39 -11.52
CA CYS A 47 8.96 -2.85 -10.75
C CYS A 47 8.74 -2.71 -9.24
N CYS A 48 9.49 -3.47 -8.44
CA CYS A 48 9.55 -3.26 -6.99
C CYS A 48 10.18 -1.89 -6.69
N GLU A 49 9.49 -1.04 -5.94
CA GLU A 49 9.96 0.32 -5.64
C GLU A 49 11.18 0.37 -4.69
N ILE A 50 11.57 -0.76 -4.07
CA ILE A 50 12.77 -0.85 -3.20
C ILE A 50 13.98 -1.41 -3.94
N CYS A 51 13.81 -2.53 -4.67
CA CYS A 51 14.93 -3.25 -5.28
C CYS A 51 14.99 -3.14 -6.80
N GLY A 52 13.98 -2.55 -7.45
CA GLY A 52 13.90 -2.40 -8.89
C GLY A 52 13.56 -3.67 -9.67
N THR A 53 13.39 -4.81 -9.01
CA THR A 53 13.08 -6.08 -9.70
C THR A 53 11.75 -5.98 -10.45
N PRO A 54 11.71 -6.27 -11.76
CA PRO A 54 10.48 -6.28 -12.54
C PRO A 54 9.48 -7.30 -12.00
N LYS A 55 8.18 -6.99 -12.08
CA LYS A 55 7.08 -7.91 -11.72
C LYS A 55 7.26 -9.30 -12.34
N ALA A 56 7.66 -9.36 -13.61
CA ALA A 56 7.86 -10.61 -14.33
C ALA A 56 9.03 -11.45 -13.81
N GLU A 57 9.94 -10.88 -13.02
CA GLU A 57 11.11 -11.55 -12.46
C GLU A 57 10.95 -11.88 -10.98
N THR A 58 9.91 -11.36 -10.30
CA THR A 58 9.63 -11.76 -8.92
C THR A 58 9.21 -13.22 -8.84
N SER A 59 9.47 -13.87 -7.69
CA SER A 59 9.18 -15.30 -7.49
C SER A 59 7.70 -15.63 -7.69
N ARG A 60 6.79 -14.70 -7.37
CA ARG A 60 5.33 -14.86 -7.53
C ARG A 60 4.76 -14.16 -8.76
N LYS A 61 5.61 -13.63 -9.65
CA LYS A 61 5.21 -12.88 -10.87
C LYS A 61 4.22 -11.74 -10.60
N ARG A 62 4.33 -11.13 -9.41
CA ARG A 62 3.44 -10.07 -8.92
C ARG A 62 4.19 -9.07 -8.06
N LEU A 63 3.59 -7.89 -7.89
CA LEU A 63 3.92 -6.92 -6.85
C LEU A 63 2.83 -6.93 -5.79
N VAL A 64 3.18 -6.54 -4.58
CA VAL A 64 2.33 -6.50 -3.39
C VAL A 64 2.09 -5.03 -3.03
N ILE A 65 0.84 -4.70 -2.66
CA ILE A 65 0.53 -3.41 -2.04
C ILE A 65 1.08 -3.43 -0.62
N ASP A 66 2.18 -2.72 -0.43
CA ASP A 66 2.79 -2.56 0.87
C ASP A 66 2.21 -1.34 1.59
N HIS A 67 2.01 -1.49 2.89
CA HIS A 67 1.32 -0.55 3.73
C HIS A 67 1.88 -0.62 5.14
N PHE A 68 1.88 0.51 5.83
CA PHE A 68 2.07 0.53 7.27
C PHE A 68 0.75 0.18 7.96
N MET A 69 0.83 -0.65 9.00
CA MET A 69 -0.31 -1.03 9.82
C MET A 69 0.11 -1.00 11.29
N GLY A 70 -0.16 0.10 11.97
CA GLY A 70 0.03 0.24 13.41
C GLY A 70 -1.06 1.14 13.99
N ARG A 71 -1.51 0.92 15.23
CA ARG A 71 -2.48 1.87 15.81
C ARG A 71 -1.74 3.18 16.16
N PRO A 72 -2.27 4.37 15.82
CA PRO A 72 -3.60 4.65 15.24
C PRO A 72 -3.62 4.93 13.72
N ALA A 73 -2.57 4.58 12.96
CA ALA A 73 -2.46 4.92 11.54
C ALA A 73 -2.29 3.69 10.64
N SER A 74 -3.07 3.60 9.57
CA SER A 74 -2.80 2.64 8.48
C SER A 74 -2.83 3.34 7.14
N TYR A 75 -1.79 3.15 6.35
CA TYR A 75 -1.60 3.87 5.09
C TYR A 75 -0.77 3.07 4.10
N VAL A 76 -1.06 3.25 2.82
CA VAL A 76 -0.33 2.60 1.72
C VAL A 76 0.98 3.31 1.47
N ARG A 77 2.05 2.53 1.32
CA ARG A 77 3.38 3.06 0.99
C ARG A 77 3.67 2.94 -0.49
N GLY A 78 3.33 1.82 -1.12
CA GLY A 78 3.69 1.56 -2.51
C GLY A 78 3.54 0.12 -2.98
N LEU A 79 4.28 -0.21 -4.04
CA LEU A 79 4.32 -1.57 -4.61
C LEU A 79 5.72 -2.18 -4.50
N VAL A 80 5.79 -3.38 -3.93
CA VAL A 80 7.06 -4.10 -3.71
C VAL A 80 6.96 -5.58 -4.02
N CYS A 81 8.09 -6.27 -4.18
CA CYS A 81 8.12 -7.73 -4.26
C CYS A 81 7.99 -8.37 -2.87
N ASP A 82 7.64 -9.67 -2.79
CA ASP A 82 7.46 -10.36 -1.49
C ASP A 82 8.71 -10.30 -0.57
N PRO A 83 9.97 -10.43 -1.05
CA PRO A 83 11.15 -10.26 -0.21
C PRO A 83 11.28 -8.85 0.40
N CYS A 84 11.05 -7.80 -0.40
CA CYS A 84 11.09 -6.42 0.06
C CYS A 84 9.92 -6.08 0.99
N ASN A 85 8.75 -6.69 0.80
CA ASN A 85 7.65 -6.60 1.76
C ASN A 85 8.06 -7.15 3.14
N SER A 86 8.83 -8.24 3.19
CA SER A 86 9.36 -8.74 4.46
C SER A 86 10.43 -7.84 5.07
N VAL A 87 11.20 -7.09 4.26
CA VAL A 87 12.10 -6.04 4.75
C VAL A 87 11.29 -4.94 5.44
N MET A 88 10.16 -4.54 4.86
CA MET A 88 9.29 -3.54 5.47
C MET A 88 8.67 -4.02 6.78
N SER A 89 8.36 -5.31 6.93
CA SER A 89 7.98 -5.87 8.23
C SER A 89 9.08 -5.69 9.30
N CYS A 90 10.36 -5.72 8.92
CA CYS A 90 11.46 -5.42 9.85
C CYS A 90 11.57 -3.91 10.13
N HIS A 91 11.34 -3.07 9.12
CA HIS A 91 11.30 -1.61 9.29
C HIS A 91 10.20 -1.18 10.25
N ASP A 92 9.04 -1.82 10.18
CA ASP A 92 7.88 -1.54 11.02
C ASP A 92 8.00 -2.11 12.45
N GLY A 93 9.10 -2.79 12.76
CA GLY A 93 9.32 -3.43 14.06
C GLY A 93 8.52 -4.72 14.29
N ASN A 94 7.79 -5.21 13.29
CA ASN A 94 7.05 -6.47 13.36
C ASN A 94 7.96 -7.71 13.31
N LYS A 95 9.19 -7.53 12.81
CA LYS A 95 10.23 -8.56 12.76
C LYS A 95 11.58 -7.97 13.16
N ASN A 96 12.43 -8.79 13.77
CA ASN A 96 13.81 -8.40 14.00
C ASN A 96 14.61 -8.39 12.69
N TRP A 97 15.50 -7.43 12.56
CA TRP A 97 16.45 -7.38 11.46
C TRP A 97 17.49 -8.48 11.60
N GLY A 98 17.66 -9.30 10.56
CA GLY A 98 18.76 -10.25 10.43
C GLY A 98 19.91 -9.73 9.55
N PRO A 99 21.01 -10.50 9.40
CA PRO A 99 22.17 -10.13 8.60
C PRO A 99 21.82 -9.82 7.13
N VAL A 100 20.94 -10.63 6.52
CA VAL A 100 20.52 -10.47 5.12
C VAL A 100 19.64 -9.23 4.92
N THR A 101 18.73 -8.95 5.86
CA THR A 101 17.81 -7.82 5.76
C THR A 101 18.49 -6.49 6.11
N SER A 102 19.49 -6.49 6.98
CA SER A 102 20.07 -5.25 7.53
C SER A 102 20.68 -4.33 6.47
N ARG A 103 21.15 -4.86 5.34
CA ARG A 103 21.64 -4.07 4.20
C ARG A 103 20.57 -3.20 3.53
N TRP A 104 19.28 -3.46 3.81
CA TRP A 104 18.16 -2.74 3.20
C TRP A 104 17.60 -1.63 4.08
N ARG A 105 18.14 -1.40 5.29
CA ARG A 105 17.61 -0.41 6.24
C ARG A 105 17.45 0.98 5.64
N GLU A 106 18.48 1.47 4.97
CA GLU A 106 18.48 2.79 4.35
C GLU A 106 17.43 2.91 3.25
N LYS A 107 17.41 1.95 2.30
CA LYS A 107 16.42 1.91 1.23
C LYS A 107 14.99 1.77 1.76
N ALA A 108 14.78 0.98 2.82
CA ALA A 108 13.48 0.84 3.47
C ALA A 108 13.01 2.15 4.08
N ALA A 109 13.90 2.91 4.74
CA ALA A 109 13.58 4.22 5.29
C ALA A 109 13.26 5.25 4.19
N GLN A 110 14.05 5.29 3.12
CA GLN A 110 13.79 6.16 1.96
C GLN A 110 12.43 5.83 1.32
N TYR A 111 12.14 4.55 1.14
CA TYR A 111 10.86 4.07 0.63
C TYR A 111 9.69 4.46 1.53
N ALA A 112 9.82 4.26 2.85
CA ALA A 112 8.78 4.66 3.81
C ALA A 112 8.56 6.18 3.82
N ALA A 113 9.61 6.98 3.67
CA ALA A 113 9.49 8.44 3.54
C ALA A 113 8.76 8.85 2.25
N ASN A 114 8.83 8.03 1.19
CA ASN A 114 8.13 8.24 -0.08
C ASN A 114 6.79 7.48 -0.17
N SER A 115 6.09 7.37 0.96
CA SER A 115 4.80 6.69 1.03
C SER A 115 3.75 7.35 0.13
N TRP A 116 2.93 6.54 -0.54
CA TRP A 116 1.80 7.01 -1.34
C TRP A 116 0.81 7.84 -0.52
N HIS A 117 0.46 7.34 0.67
CA HIS A 117 -0.34 8.07 1.64
C HIS A 117 0.52 8.57 2.79
N SER A 118 0.23 9.77 3.28
CA SER A 118 0.89 10.29 4.47
C SER A 118 0.36 9.62 5.75
N PRO A 119 1.12 9.62 6.85
CA PRO A 119 0.62 9.15 8.14
C PRO A 119 -0.67 9.85 8.58
N GLU A 120 -0.78 11.16 8.32
CA GLU A 120 -1.98 11.96 8.64
C GLU A 120 -3.20 11.50 7.85
N TYR A 121 -3.02 11.13 6.57
CA TYR A 121 -4.08 10.51 5.79
C TYR A 121 -4.53 9.18 6.42
N GLY A 122 -3.56 8.37 6.87
CA GLY A 122 -3.85 7.09 7.54
C GLY A 122 -4.56 7.23 8.89
N LEU A 123 -4.28 8.29 9.64
CA LEU A 123 -4.99 8.64 10.88
C LEU A 123 -6.46 8.99 10.57
N ARG A 124 -6.68 9.89 9.60
CA ARG A 124 -8.02 10.31 9.20
C ARG A 124 -8.87 9.12 8.71
N LEU A 125 -8.31 8.19 7.94
CA LEU A 125 -9.05 7.00 7.52
C LEU A 125 -9.59 6.16 8.69
N GLN A 126 -8.89 6.09 9.83
CA GLN A 126 -9.36 5.37 11.01
C GLN A 126 -10.45 6.15 11.78
N GLU A 127 -10.41 7.48 11.75
CA GLU A 127 -11.42 8.35 12.38
C GLU A 127 -12.79 8.25 11.68
N PHE A 128 -12.81 8.03 10.35
CA PHE A 128 -14.03 7.87 9.55
C PHE A 128 -14.45 6.42 9.31
N GLY A 129 -13.68 5.45 9.81
CA GLY A 129 -13.86 4.03 9.54
C GLY A 129 -13.71 3.19 10.79
N GLY A 130 -14.80 3.04 11.53
CA GLY A 130 -14.92 1.96 12.52
C GLY A 130 -14.60 0.59 11.89
N PRO A 131 -14.15 -0.39 12.70
CA PRO A 131 -13.68 -1.69 12.24
C PRO A 131 -14.75 -2.46 11.45
N LEU A 132 -14.44 -2.87 10.21
CA LEU A 132 -15.18 -3.91 9.48
C LEU A 132 -14.68 -5.33 9.84
N ASP A 133 -13.81 -5.46 10.84
CA ASP A 133 -13.29 -6.70 11.39
C ASP A 133 -14.29 -7.43 12.32
N ARG A 134 -15.56 -7.54 11.88
CA ARG A 134 -16.55 -8.50 12.38
C ARG A 134 -17.52 -8.93 11.27
N ILE A 135 -17.05 -9.76 10.33
CA ILE A 135 -17.85 -10.79 9.65
C ILE A 135 -16.99 -12.04 9.57
#